data_AF-N0AKY1-F1
#
_entry.id   AF-N0AKY1-F1
#
_cell.length_a   1.000
_cell.length_b   1.000
_cell.length_c   1.000
_cell.angle_alpha   90.00
_cell.angle_beta   90.00
_cell.angle_gamma   90.00
#
_symmetry.space_group_name_H-M   'P 1'
#
loop_
_entity.id
_entity.type
_entity.pdbx_description
1 polymer ?
#
loop_
_entity_poly.entity_id
_entity_poly.type
_entity_poly.pdbx_seq_one_letter_code
_entity_poly.pdbx_strand_id
1 'polypeptide(L)'
;MNLFKCIIYLHPSLEANKDFILKDDGTGPYILEWNADLPIPNEAEIIQAWEQIKDIPDPEPPLTPLEQLQKKQELMQQAIDDLILSGGVF
;
A
#
# COMPACT_ATOMS: atom_id res chain seq x y z
N MET A 1 5.14 3.23 11.04
CA MET A 1 6.25 3.05 10.09
C MET A 1 6.15 1.66 9.50
N ASN A 2 6.17 1.52 8.17
CA ASN A 2 6.05 0.22 7.52
C ASN A 2 7.45 -0.29 7.11
N LEU A 3 8.01 -1.20 7.91
CA LEU A 3 9.38 -1.71 7.73
C LEU A 3 9.55 -2.42 6.37
N PHE A 4 8.55 -3.18 5.94
CA PHE A 4 8.54 -3.83 4.63
C PHE A 4 8.73 -2.81 3.50
N LYS A 5 7.93 -1.74 3.50
CA LYS A 5 8.04 -0.70 2.47
C LYS A 5 9.41 -0.02 2.50
N CYS A 6 9.96 0.26 3.68
CA CYS A 6 11.29 0.86 3.78
C CYS A 6 12.38 -0.06 3.19
N ILE A 7 12.35 -1.37 3.50
CA ILE A 7 13.32 -2.34 2.99
C ILE A 7 13.20 -2.48 1.46
N ILE A 8 11.98 -2.59 0.93
CA ILE A 8 11.76 -2.65 -0.53
C ILE A 8 12.14 -1.33 -1.21
N TYR A 9 11.93 -0.19 -0.57
CA TYR A 9 12.35 1.11 -1.12
C TYR A 9 13.88 1.24 -1.20
N LEU A 10 14.59 0.81 -0.14
CA LEU A 10 16.06 0.81 -0.12
C LEU A 10 16.65 -0.24 -1.05
N HIS A 11 16.01 -1.41 -1.13
CA HIS A 11 16.46 -2.55 -1.92
C HIS A 11 15.29 -3.19 -2.68
N PRO A 12 14.88 -2.60 -3.83
CA PRO A 12 13.73 -3.08 -4.60
C PRO A 12 13.94 -4.46 -5.24
N SER A 13 15.17 -4.97 -5.22
CA SER A 13 15.53 -6.31 -5.68
C SER A 13 15.31 -7.40 -4.63
N LEU A 14 15.06 -7.05 -3.36
CA LEU A 14 14.86 -8.04 -2.30
C LEU A 14 13.42 -8.56 -2.30
N GLU A 15 13.26 -9.87 -2.14
CA GLU A 15 11.98 -10.54 -2.05
C GLU A 15 11.68 -10.90 -0.57
N ALA A 16 10.56 -10.39 -0.04
CA ALA A 16 10.10 -10.80 1.29
C ALA A 16 9.72 -12.29 1.30
N ASN A 17 9.98 -12.95 2.43
CA ASN A 17 9.87 -14.40 2.64
C ASN A 17 10.93 -15.25 1.90
N LYS A 18 11.90 -14.61 1.23
CA LYS A 18 13.03 -15.29 0.59
C LYS A 18 14.35 -14.68 1.06
N ASP A 19 14.56 -13.40 0.77
CA ASP A 19 15.78 -12.67 1.14
C ASP A 19 15.70 -12.11 2.56
N PHE A 20 14.51 -11.86 3.06
CA PHE A 20 14.29 -11.46 4.45
C PHE A 20 12.91 -11.91 4.94
N ILE A 21 12.81 -12.25 6.22
CA ILE A 21 11.55 -12.63 6.86
C ILE A 21 11.20 -11.56 7.87
N LEU A 22 9.99 -11.00 7.73
CA LEU A 22 9.42 -10.08 8.70
C LEU A 22 8.47 -10.84 9.61
N LYS A 23 8.55 -10.54 10.90
CA LYS A 23 7.60 -11.03 11.90
C LYS A 23 6.99 -9.86 12.63
N ASP A 24 5.72 -9.99 12.98
CA ASP A 24 5.01 -9.03 13.83
C ASP A 24 4.73 -9.70 15.18
N ASP A 25 5.20 -9.07 16.27
CA ASP A 25 4.97 -9.54 17.65
C ASP A 25 3.90 -8.68 18.37
N GLY A 26 3.07 -7.96 17.63
CA GLY A 26 2.07 -7.02 18.18
C GLY A 26 2.62 -5.66 18.59
N THR A 27 3.95 -5.48 18.64
CA THR A 27 4.60 -4.17 18.83
C THR A 27 5.00 -3.51 17.49
N GLY A 28 4.88 -4.27 16.39
CA GLY A 28 5.23 -3.85 15.04
C GLY A 28 6.12 -4.87 14.32
N PRO A 29 6.28 -4.73 12.99
CA PRO A 29 7.08 -5.65 12.20
C PRO A 29 8.58 -5.44 12.45
N TYR A 30 9.31 -6.53 12.65
CA TYR A 30 10.77 -6.57 12.76
C TYR A 30 11.36 -7.63 11.82
N ILE A 31 12.64 -7.48 11.51
CA ILE A 31 13.39 -8.46 10.71
C ILE A 31 13.70 -9.66 11.61
N LEU A 32 13.07 -10.80 11.32
CA LEU A 32 13.33 -12.05 12.01
C LEU A 32 14.58 -12.73 11.45
N GLU A 33 14.67 -12.81 10.12
CA GLU A 33 15.78 -13.43 9.40
C GLU A 33 16.20 -12.54 8.22
N TRP A 34 17.51 -12.48 7.97
CA TRP A 34 18.10 -11.75 6.86
C TRP A 34 19.02 -12.68 6.08
N ASN A 35 18.57 -13.08 4.90
CA ASN A 35 19.24 -14.02 3.99
C ASN A 35 19.84 -13.30 2.77
N ALA A 36 19.66 -11.98 2.64
CA ALA A 36 20.24 -11.19 1.57
C ALA A 36 21.77 -11.06 1.74
N ASP A 37 22.50 -11.06 0.63
CA ASP A 37 23.95 -10.75 0.59
C ASP A 37 24.25 -9.25 0.83
N LEU A 38 23.21 -8.45 1.06
CA LEU A 38 23.30 -7.02 1.33
C LEU A 38 23.42 -6.75 2.83
N PRO A 39 24.04 -5.63 3.24
CA PRO A 39 24.04 -5.22 4.64
C PRO A 39 22.60 -4.94 5.12
N ILE A 40 22.31 -5.31 6.37
CA ILE A 40 21.03 -4.97 7.00
C ILE A 40 20.96 -3.43 7.11
N PRO A 41 19.89 -2.78 6.59
CA PRO A 41 19.73 -1.34 6.69
C PRO A 41 19.61 -0.92 8.16
N ASN A 42 20.30 0.17 8.52
CA ASN A 42 20.25 0.73 9.86
C ASN A 42 18.98 1.57 10.07
N GLU A 43 18.70 1.94 11.33
CA GLU A 43 17.51 2.74 11.65
C GLU A 43 17.46 4.09 10.94
N ALA A 44 18.60 4.77 10.75
CA ALA A 44 18.63 6.07 10.07
C ALA A 44 18.22 5.95 8.60
N GLU A 45 18.70 4.92 7.90
CA GLU A 45 18.31 4.62 6.52
C GLU A 45 16.81 4.28 6.43
N ILE A 46 16.29 3.50 7.38
CA ILE A 46 14.87 3.13 7.45
C ILE A 46 13.98 4.35 7.70
N ILE A 47 14.39 5.26 8.60
CA ILE A 47 13.66 6.50 8.91
C ILE A 47 13.69 7.43 7.69
N GLN A 48 14.84 7.57 7.03
CA GLN A 48 14.97 8.38 5.83
C GLN A 48 14.11 7.84 4.68
N ALA A 49 14.09 6.52 4.48
CA ALA A 49 13.20 5.88 3.52
C ALA A 49 11.73 6.12 3.88
N TRP A 50 11.36 5.97 5.16
CA TRP A 50 10.02 6.24 5.65
C TRP A 50 9.58 7.68 5.38
N GLU A 51 10.45 8.66 5.60
CA GLU A 51 10.16 10.08 5.33
C GLU A 51 9.80 10.35 3.87
N GLN A 52 10.41 9.63 2.93
CA GLN A 52 10.14 9.76 1.49
C GLN A 52 8.82 9.07 1.09
N ILE A 53 8.53 7.91 1.69
CA ILE A 53 7.39 7.07 1.27
C ILE A 53 6.13 7.23 2.13
N LYS A 54 6.20 7.88 3.30
CA LYS A 54 5.06 8.05 4.21
C LYS A 54 3.90 8.82 3.58
N ASP A 55 4.21 9.71 2.64
CA ASP A 55 3.23 10.55 1.94
C ASP A 55 2.77 9.90 0.63
N ILE A 56 3.47 8.86 0.17
CA ILE A 56 3.07 8.11 -1.02
C ILE A 56 1.93 7.17 -0.59
N PRO A 57 0.69 7.38 -1.07
CA PRO A 57 -0.39 6.47 -0.77
C PRO A 57 -0.01 5.07 -1.25
N ASP A 58 -0.39 4.02 -0.51
CA ASP A 58 -0.30 2.66 -1.06
C ASP A 58 -0.96 2.67 -2.44
N PRO A 59 -0.35 2.08 -3.47
CA PRO A 59 -1.08 1.86 -4.71
C PRO A 59 -2.36 1.14 -4.32
N GLU A 60 -3.51 1.71 -4.71
CA GLU A 60 -4.80 1.09 -4.44
C GLU A 60 -4.70 -0.37 -4.90
N PRO A 61 -4.99 -1.35 -4.02
CA PRO A 61 -4.99 -2.74 -4.46
C PRO A 61 -5.90 -2.82 -5.69
N PRO A 62 -5.49 -3.53 -6.76
CA PRO A 62 -6.31 -3.60 -7.95
C PRO A 62 -7.69 -4.10 -7.53
N LEU A 63 -8.70 -3.24 -7.71
CA LEU A 63 -10.07 -3.48 -7.23
C LEU A 63 -10.45 -4.92 -7.58
N THR A 64 -10.87 -5.68 -6.58
CA THR A 64 -11.37 -7.04 -6.84
C THR A 64 -12.56 -6.96 -7.82
N PRO A 65 -12.88 -8.02 -8.58
CA PRO A 65 -14.02 -8.00 -9.51
C PRO A 65 -15.34 -7.56 -8.84
N LEU A 66 -15.49 -7.85 -7.55
CA LEU A 66 -16.63 -7.42 -6.73
C LEU A 66 -16.62 -5.91 -6.51
N GLU A 67 -15.49 -5.35 -6.07
CA GLU A 67 -15.33 -3.91 -5.84
C GLU A 67 -15.43 -3.12 -7.15
N GLN A 68 -14.95 -3.66 -8.26
CA GLN A 68 -15.14 -3.07 -9.59
C GLN A 68 -16.62 -3.01 -9.97
N LEU A 69 -17.38 -4.07 -9.67
CA LEU A 69 -18.82 -4.10 -9.95
C LEU A 69 -19.56 -3.10 -9.06
N GLN A 70 -19.22 -3.04 -7.77
CA GLN A 70 -19.79 -2.07 -6.83
C GLN A 70 -19.50 -0.63 -7.25
N LYS A 71 -18.25 -0.32 -7.60
CA LYS A 71 -17.85 1.00 -8.10
C LYS A 71 -18.58 1.38 -9.40
N LYS A 72 -18.78 0.41 -10.31
CA LYS A 72 -19.60 0.63 -11.51
C LYS A 72 -21.08 0.89 -11.18
N GLN A 73 -21.65 0.15 -10.22
CA GLN A 73 -23.02 0.39 -9.77
C GLN A 73 -23.16 1.76 -9.11
N GLU A 74 -22.19 2.16 -8.28
CA GLU A 74 -22.17 3.47 -7.63
C GLU A 74 -22.05 4.61 -8.65
N LEU A 75 -21.15 4.48 -9.63
CA LEU A 75 -21.05 5.45 -10.73
C LEU A 75 -22.37 5.58 -11.50
N MET A 76 -23.02 4.44 -11.76
CA MET A 76 -24.31 4.41 -12.45
C MET A 76 -25.41 5.03 -11.60
N GLN A 77 -25.41 4.80 -10.29
CA GLN A 77 -26.33 5.43 -9.34
C GLN A 77 -26.09 6.94 -9.27
N GLN A 78 -24.84 7.39 -9.22
CA GLN A 78 -24.47 8.81 -9.25
C GLN A 78 -24.91 9.48 -10.54
N ALA A 79 -24.73 8.83 -11.69
CA ALA A 79 -25.17 9.36 -12.97
C ALA A 79 -26.69 9.47 -13.06
N ILE A 80 -27.43 8.56 -12.43
CA ILE A 80 -28.89 8.62 -12.33
C ILE A 80 -29.31 9.75 -11.38
N ASP A 81 -28.66 9.90 -10.23
CA ASP A 81 -28.95 10.94 -9.24
C ASP A 81 -28.68 12.35 -9.82
N ASP A 82 -27.56 12.53 -10.52
CA ASP A 82 -27.22 13.76 -11.24
C ASP A 82 -28.24 14.09 -12.34
N LEU A 83 -28.75 13.09 -13.05
CA LEU A 83 -29.82 13.27 -14.05
C LEU A 83 -31.17 13.66 -13.41
N ILE A 84 -31.47 13.11 -12.23
CA ILE A 84 -32.67 13.45 -11.46
C ILE A 84 -32.56 14.86 -10.85
N LEU A 85 -31.37 15.25 -10.38
CA LEU A 85 -31.10 16.56 -9.80
C LEU A 85 -30.97 17.66 -10.86
N SER A 86 -30.48 17.35 -12.06
CA SER A 86 -30.40 18.29 -13.20
C SER A 86 -31.68 18.36 -14.03
N GLY A 87 -32.56 17.35 -13.93
CA GLY A 87 -33.80 17.24 -14.70
C GLY A 87 -35.06 17.82 -14.06
N GLY A 88 -34.96 18.45 -12.89
CA GLY A 88 -36.12 18.95 -12.14
C GLY A 88 -36.14 20.47 -11.94
N VAL A 89 -36.56 21.23 -12.95
CA VAL A 89 -37.63 22.27 -12.94
C VAL A 89 -37.82 22.72 -14.39
N PHE A 90 -38.95 22.37 -15.01
CA PHE A 90 -39.95 23.27 -15.64
C PHE A 90 -41.08 22.43 -16.24
#